data_AF-S0FM93-F1
#
_entry.id   AF-S0FM93-F1
#
_cell.length_a   1.000
_cell.length_b   1.000
_cell.length_c   1.000
_cell.angle_alpha   90.00
_cell.angle_beta   90.00
_cell.angle_gamma   90.00
#
_symmetry.space_group_name_H-M   'P 1'
#
loop_
_entity.id
_entity.type
_entity.pdbx_description
1 polymer ?
#
loop_
_entity_poly.entity_id
_entity_poly.type
_entity_poly.pdbx_seq_one_letter_code
_entity_poly.pdbx_strand_id
1 'polypeptide(L)'
;MKSRIFMESTGIYHFPLFCHLKELGFEVFVINPLITNSNKNVGIRKVKNDKYDAKHIAGLGYSPDLKVSVMPAELIMNLRCLCREYYC
;
A
#
# COMPACT_ATOMS: atom_id res chain seq x y z
N MET A 1 -14.38 17.01 -4.51
CA MET A 1 -14.27 15.54 -4.47
C MET A 1 -12.90 15.20 -3.91
N LYS A 2 -12.78 14.51 -2.76
CA LYS A 2 -11.46 14.12 -2.22
C LYS A 2 -10.98 12.88 -2.97
N SER A 3 -9.77 12.93 -3.54
CA SER A 3 -9.17 11.79 -4.22
C SER A 3 -8.62 10.81 -3.17
N ARG A 4 -9.00 9.54 -3.27
CA ARG A 4 -8.50 8.45 -2.42
C ARG A 4 -7.33 7.77 -3.11
N ILE A 5 -6.24 7.56 -2.37
CA ILE A 5 -5.05 6.91 -2.89
C ILE A 5 -4.95 5.52 -2.25
N PHE A 6 -4.78 4.49 -3.07
CA PHE A 6 -4.60 3.12 -2.62
C PHE A 6 -3.21 2.63 -3.06
N MET A 7 -2.51 1.96 -2.16
CA MET A 7 -1.21 1.36 -2.45
C MET A 7 -1.06 0.01 -1.76
N GLU A 8 -0.28 -0.88 -2.36
CA GLU A 8 0.03 -2.17 -1.77
C GLU A 8 1.21 -2.02 -0.79
N SER A 9 1.21 -2.76 0.33
CA SER A 9 2.34 -2.79 1.27
C SER A 9 3.53 -3.58 0.70
N THR A 10 4.18 -3.07 -0.35
CA THR A 10 5.30 -3.72 -1.02
C THR A 10 6.64 -3.09 -0.67
N GLY A 11 7.56 -3.94 -0.20
CA GLY A 11 8.97 -3.62 -0.08
C GLY A 11 9.27 -2.32 0.68
N ILE A 12 10.39 -1.71 0.32
CA ILE A 12 10.95 -0.53 1.00
C ILE A 12 10.33 0.79 0.53
N TYR A 13 9.70 0.82 -0.65
CA TYR A 13 9.23 2.06 -1.26
C TYR A 13 7.82 2.49 -0.81
N HIS A 14 6.98 1.54 -0.38
CA HIS A 14 5.59 1.88 -0.03
C HIS A 14 5.52 2.85 1.17
N PHE A 15 6.39 2.66 2.18
CA PHE A 15 6.28 3.40 3.44
C PHE A 15 6.73 4.88 3.31
N PRO A 16 7.90 5.20 2.72
CA PRO A 16 8.26 6.60 2.49
C PRO A 16 7.24 7.34 1.63
N LEU A 17 6.71 6.68 0.58
CA LEU A 17 5.68 7.26 -0.27
C LEU A 17 4.36 7.50 0.48
N PHE A 18 3.97 6.56 1.35
CA PHE A 18 2.80 6.72 2.23
C PHE A 18 2.95 7.95 3.13
N CYS A 19 4.10 8.10 3.81
CA CYS A 19 4.36 9.24 4.69
C CYS A 19 4.29 10.55 3.92
N HIS A 20 4.98 10.65 2.78
CA HIS A 20 4.99 11.85 1.96
C HIS A 20 3.59 12.26 1.48
N LEU A 21 2.79 11.31 1.01
CA LEU A 21 1.42 11.59 0.58
C LEU A 21 0.50 11.99 1.76
N LYS A 22 0.72 11.44 2.95
CA LYS A 22 0.00 11.84 4.17
C LYS A 22 0.36 13.27 4.60
N GLU A 23 1.63 13.64 4.55
CA GLU A 23 2.11 15.00 4.83
C GLU A 23 1.51 16.04 3.88
N LEU A 24 1.30 15.67 2.61
CA LEU A 24 0.60 16.50 1.61
C LEU A 24 -0.93 16.57 1.82
N GLY A 25 -1.47 15.89 2.84
CA GLY A 25 -2.89 15.91 3.18
C GLY A 25 -3.78 14.97 2.37
N PHE A 26 -3.20 14.01 1.64
CA PHE A 26 -3.97 13.02 0.88
C PHE A 26 -4.57 11.92 1.76
N GLU A 27 -5.73 11.41 1.34
CA GLU A 27 -6.36 10.25 1.95
C GLU A 27 -5.74 8.96 1.38
N VAL A 28 -4.67 8.50 2.01
CA VAL A 28 -3.94 7.29 1.60
C VAL A 28 -4.36 6.06 2.41
N PHE A 29 -4.59 4.97 1.70
CA PHE A 29 -4.92 3.65 2.21
C PHE A 29 -3.89 2.61 1.74
N VAL A 30 -3.50 1.73 2.65
CA VAL A 30 -2.57 0.64 2.33
C VAL A 30 -3.31 -0.68 2.33
N ILE A 31 -3.07 -1.50 1.32
CA ILE A 31 -3.69 -2.81 1.14
C ILE A 31 -2.65 -3.89 1.44
N ASN A 32 -3.06 -4.94 2.15
CA ASN A 32 -2.23 -6.11 2.39
C ASN A 32 -1.95 -6.84 1.06
N PRO A 33 -0.68 -7.13 0.70
CA PRO A 33 -0.32 -7.86 -0.51
C PRO A 33 -1.02 -9.21 -0.67
N LEU A 34 -1.46 -9.85 0.42
CA LEU A 34 -2.23 -11.10 0.35
C LEU A 34 -3.60 -10.88 -0.31
N ILE A 35 -4.23 -9.73 -0.10
CA ILE A 35 -5.53 -9.38 -0.66
C ILE A 35 -5.39 -9.08 -2.15
N THR A 36 -4.40 -8.28 -2.54
CA THR A 36 -4.13 -7.98 -3.95
C THR A 36 -3.68 -9.24 -4.70
N ASN A 37 -2.82 -10.07 -4.12
CA ASN A 37 -2.36 -11.31 -4.75
C ASN A 37 -3.45 -12.37 -4.88
N SER A 38 -4.39 -12.47 -3.92
CA SER A 38 -5.54 -13.38 -4.04
C SER A 38 -6.43 -13.05 -5.23
N ASN A 39 -6.58 -11.76 -5.57
CA ASN A 39 -7.32 -11.29 -6.74
C ASN A 39 -6.52 -11.35 -8.05
N LYS A 40 -5.18 -11.45 -7.99
CA LYS A 40 -4.29 -11.56 -9.17
C LYS A 40 -4.22 -12.98 -9.76
N ASN A 41 -4.79 -14.00 -9.12
CA ASN A 41 -4.71 -15.40 -9.57
C ASN A 41 -5.54 -15.74 -10.83
N VAL A 42 -6.11 -14.75 -11.51
CA VAL A 42 -6.91 -14.94 -12.74
C VAL A 42 -6.02 -15.01 -14.01
N GLY A 43 -4.71 -14.71 -13.92
CA GLY A 43 -3.81 -14.64 -15.08
C GLY A 43 -2.67 -15.67 -15.10
N ILE A 44 -2.44 -16.30 -16.25
CA ILE A 44 -1.44 -17.37 -16.49
C ILE A 44 0.03 -16.84 -16.51
N ARG A 45 0.26 -15.53 -16.57
CA ARG A 45 1.62 -14.93 -16.55
C ARG A 45 1.75 -13.81 -15.52
N LYS A 46 2.69 -13.96 -14.58
CA LYS A 46 3.10 -12.95 -13.59
C LYS A 46 4.24 -12.08 -14.12
N VAL A 47 4.01 -11.30 -15.17
CA VAL A 47 4.97 -10.27 -15.59
C VAL A 47 4.72 -9.03 -14.75
N LYS A 48 5.74 -8.52 -14.06
CA LYS A 48 5.66 -7.25 -13.30
C LYS A 48 5.30 -6.13 -14.28
N ASN A 49 4.16 -5.48 -14.07
CA ASN A 49 3.70 -4.38 -14.91
C ASN A 49 3.04 -3.33 -14.02
N ASP A 50 3.83 -2.33 -13.62
CA ASP A 50 3.40 -1.29 -12.68
C ASP A 50 2.13 -0.56 -13.13
N LYS A 51 1.92 -0.38 -14.45
CA LYS A 51 0.70 0.25 -14.98
C LYS A 51 -0.52 -0.65 -14.77
N TYR A 52 -0.37 -1.96 -14.93
CA TYR A 52 -1.44 -2.92 -14.68
C TYR A 52 -1.72 -3.02 -13.18
N ASP A 53 -0.68 -3.13 -12.35
CA ASP A 53 -0.80 -3.18 -10.89
C ASP A 53 -1.50 -1.92 -10.34
N ALA A 54 -1.14 -0.73 -10.82
CA ALA A 54 -1.80 0.52 -10.43
C ALA A 54 -3.30 0.54 -10.77
N LYS A 55 -3.67 0.10 -11.98
CA LYS A 55 -5.09 0.00 -12.38
C LYS A 55 -5.84 -1.03 -11.55
N HIS A 56 -5.21 -2.17 -11.26
CA HIS A 56 -5.80 -3.22 -10.45
C HIS A 56 -6.05 -2.75 -9.01
N ILE A 57 -5.07 -2.12 -8.38
CA ILE A 57 -5.19 -1.55 -7.02
C ILE A 57 -6.28 -0.46 -6.99
N ALA A 58 -6.32 0.41 -7.99
CA ALA A 58 -7.37 1.41 -8.10
C ALA A 58 -8.77 0.76 -8.26
N GLY A 59 -8.86 -0.31 -9.05
CA GLY A 59 -10.07 -1.12 -9.21
C GLY A 59 -10.56 -1.71 -7.90
N LEU A 60 -9.65 -2.30 -7.11
CA LEU A 60 -9.96 -2.81 -5.77
C LEU A 60 -10.47 -1.71 -4.83
N GLY A 61 -9.95 -0.49 -4.95
CA GLY A 61 -10.36 0.67 -4.16
C GLY A 61 -11.82 1.10 -4.34
N TYR A 62 -12.49 0.68 -5.42
CA TYR A 62 -13.93 0.89 -5.60
C TYR A 62 -14.80 -0.13 -4.87
N SER A 63 -14.22 -1.25 -4.42
CA SER A 63 -14.98 -2.27 -3.70
C SER A 63 -15.33 -1.78 -2.29
N PRO A 64 -16.62 -1.76 -1.90
CA PRO A 64 -17.04 -1.33 -0.57
C PRO A 64 -16.54 -2.26 0.54
N ASP A 65 -16.29 -3.53 0.21
CA ASP A 65 -15.81 -4.55 1.15
C ASP A 65 -14.28 -4.60 1.27
N LEU A 66 -13.57 -3.66 0.64
CA LEU A 66 -12.11 -3.65 0.67
C LEU A 66 -11.59 -3.44 2.09
N LYS A 67 -10.89 -4.46 2.61
CA LYS A 67 -10.15 -4.35 3.86
C LYS A 67 -8.80 -3.69 3.62
N VAL A 68 -8.62 -2.52 4.23
CA VAL A 68 -7.35 -1.79 4.25
C VAL A 68 -6.59 -2.08 5.55
N SER A 69 -5.27 -2.02 5.47
CA SER A 69 -4.38 -2.14 6.62
C SER A 69 -4.54 -0.94 7.54
N VAL A 70 -4.69 -1.20 8.84
CA VAL A 70 -4.60 -0.17 9.87
C VAL A 70 -3.15 0.20 10.04
N MET A 71 -2.83 1.48 9.82
CA MET A 71 -1.49 1.98 10.06
C MET A 71 -1.27 2.22 11.55
N PRO A 72 -0.16 1.71 12.13
CA PRO A 72 0.20 2.04 13.50
C PRO A 72 0.41 3.53 13.70
N ALA A 73 0.33 3.96 14.96
CA ALA A 73 0.69 5.32 15.34
C ALA A 73 2.13 5.64 14.90
N GLU A 74 2.37 6.91 14.58
CA GLU A 74 3.66 7.42 14.13
C GLU A 74 4.82 6.99 15.04
N LEU A 75 4.63 7.07 16.37
CA LEU A 75 5.63 6.61 17.34
C LEU A 75 6.03 5.14 17.14
N ILE A 76 5.05 4.26 16.91
CA ILE A 76 5.31 2.82 16.67
C ILE A 76 6.05 2.63 15.34
N MET A 77 5.70 3.43 14.32
CA MET A 77 6.39 3.39 13.04
C MET A 77 7.84 3.86 13.15
N ASN A 78 8.09 4.95 13.89
CA ASN A 78 9.44 5.46 14.13
C ASN A 78 10.31 4.45 14.90
N LEU A 79 9.74 3.76 15.90
CA LEU A 79 10.44 2.68 16.61
C LEU A 79 10.83 1.53 15.66
N ARG A 80 9.95 1.15 14.73
CA ARG A 80 10.26 0.12 13.72
C ARG A 80 11.39 0.56 12.78
N CYS A 81 11.40 1.82 12.35
CA CYS A 81 12.47 2.39 11.54
C CYS A 81 13.80 2.34 12.30
N LEU A 82 13.82 2.80 13.55
CA LEU A 82 15.02 2.82 14.38
C LEU A 82 15.59 1.41 14.62
N CYS A 83 14.74 0.43 14.91
CA CYS A 83 15.18 -0.97 15.01
C CYS A 83 15.77 -1.47 13.68
N ARG A 84 15.19 -1.10 12.54
CA ARG A 84 15.68 -1.54 11.23
C ARG A 84 17.04 -0.93 10.89
N GLU A 85 17.25 0.34 11.19
CA GLU A 85 18.53 1.03 10.99
C GLU A 85 19.63 0.48 11.88
N TYR A 86 19.32 0.12 13.12
CA TYR A 86 20.30 -0.42 14.07
C TYR A 86 20.86 -1.80 13.66
N TYR A 87 20.06 -2.61 12.97
CA TYR A 87 20.45 -3.96 12.54
C TYR A 87 20.86 -4.04 11.06
N CYS A 88 20.98 -2.91 10.36
CA CYS A 88 21.41 -2.83 8.96
C CYS A 88 22.86 -2.33 8.82
#